data_AF-A0A7C1Q0X9-F1
#
_entry.id   AF-A0A7C1Q0X9-F1
#
_cell.length_a   1.000
_cell.length_b   1.000
_cell.length_c   1.000
_cell.angle_alpha   90.00
_cell.angle_beta   90.00
_cell.angle_gamma   90.00
#
_symmetry.space_group_name_H-M   'P 1'
#
loop_
_entity.id
_entity.type
_entity.pdbx_description
1 polymer ?
#
loop_
_entity_poly.entity_id
_entity_poly.type
_entity_poly.pdbx_seq_one_letter_code
_entity_poly.pdbx_strand_id
1 'polypeptide(L)'
;MGSLEGCNEGRAVPPPNRRNMSSGSGSGSSTSGRLEALAQQDPIDFEIEFYERLLKALPDFVEVLQVQSENYRIRNRQQDGLAVDLRLAELRPRDPRIHYNLACRYALLRQTEQALRTLRRALELGYRDFQYLEQDRDWDHLRRDPRFRQLIREFRSQGQ
;
A
#
# COMPACT_ATOMS: atom_id res chain seq x y z
N MET A 1 -21.93 -5.19 -31.56
CA MET A 1 -21.52 -6.56 -31.16
C MET A 1 -20.36 -6.34 -30.19
N GLY A 2 -20.55 -6.32 -28.87
CA GLY A 2 -21.26 -7.29 -28.03
C GLY A 2 -20.21 -8.30 -27.54
N SER A 3 -19.60 -8.09 -26.36
CA SER A 3 -20.02 -8.67 -25.05
C SER A 3 -20.07 -10.20 -25.13
N LEU A 4 -19.44 -11.03 -24.29
CA LEU A 4 -19.14 -10.99 -22.84
C LEU A 4 -17.71 -11.58 -22.62
N GLU A 5 -17.10 -11.81 -21.45
CA GLU A 5 -17.36 -11.67 -19.99
C GLU A 5 -15.95 -11.56 -19.30
N GLY A 6 -15.71 -11.44 -17.98
CA GLY A 6 -16.57 -11.40 -16.79
C GLY A 6 -15.74 -11.62 -15.52
N CYS A 7 -15.31 -10.55 -14.81
CA CYS A 7 -14.67 -10.71 -13.51
C CYS A 7 -15.72 -11.06 -12.44
N ASN A 8 -15.51 -12.19 -11.75
CA ASN A 8 -16.47 -12.86 -10.91
C ASN A 8 -17.04 -11.98 -9.78
N GLU A 9 -18.34 -11.67 -9.83
CA GLU A 9 -19.04 -10.95 -8.76
C GLU A 9 -19.16 -11.82 -7.51
N GLY A 10 -18.40 -11.47 -6.47
CA GLY A 10 -18.62 -12.01 -5.13
C GLY A 10 -20.01 -11.63 -4.63
N ARG A 11 -20.95 -12.59 -4.63
CA ARG A 11 -22.33 -12.39 -4.17
C ARG A 11 -22.37 -11.74 -2.79
N ALA A 12 -22.83 -10.49 -2.73
CA ALA A 12 -23.17 -9.84 -1.48
C ALA A 12 -24.27 -10.63 -0.77
N VAL A 13 -24.01 -11.07 0.47
CA VAL A 13 -25.03 -11.64 1.34
C VAL A 13 -25.92 -10.50 1.84
N PRO A 14 -27.24 -10.50 1.60
CA PRO A 14 -28.10 -9.43 2.08
C PRO A 14 -28.20 -9.47 3.61
N PRO A 15 -28.23 -8.29 4.28
CA PRO A 15 -28.33 -8.25 5.74
C PRO A 15 -29.66 -8.82 6.23
N PRO A 16 -29.71 -9.42 7.44
CA PRO A 16 -30.93 -10.03 7.97
C PRO A 16 -32.01 -8.98 8.23
N ASN A 17 -33.23 -9.29 7.77
CA ASN A 17 -34.39 -8.40 7.83
C ASN A 17 -34.86 -8.20 9.28
N ARG A 18 -34.46 -7.08 9.92
CA ARG A 18 -34.89 -6.73 11.29
C ARG A 18 -36.35 -6.30 11.32
N ARG A 19 -37.26 -7.25 11.54
CA ARG A 19 -38.60 -6.94 12.05
C ARG A 19 -38.52 -6.43 13.49
N ASN A 20 -39.38 -5.48 13.82
CA ASN A 20 -39.45 -4.77 15.10
C ASN A 20 -39.26 -5.68 16.33
N MET A 21 -38.37 -5.24 17.24
CA MET A 21 -38.45 -5.59 18.66
C MET A 21 -38.53 -4.30 19.48
N SER A 22 -39.46 -4.29 20.43
CA SER A 22 -39.89 -3.10 21.17
C SER A 22 -38.87 -2.62 22.19
N SER A 23 -38.98 -1.34 22.53
CA SER A 23 -38.26 -0.64 23.59
C SER A 23 -38.12 -1.44 24.89
N GLY A 24 -36.86 -1.70 25.28
CA GLY A 24 -36.49 -2.06 26.65
C GLY A 24 -35.60 -0.95 27.23
N SER A 25 -36.11 -0.19 28.19
CA SER A 25 -35.38 0.88 28.87
C SER A 25 -34.31 0.31 29.81
N GLY A 26 -33.05 0.32 29.39
CA GLY A 26 -31.90 -0.05 30.22
C GLY A 26 -30.77 0.96 30.03
N SER A 27 -30.26 1.51 31.13
CA SER A 27 -29.09 2.41 31.12
C SER A 27 -27.84 1.61 30.79
N GLY A 28 -27.45 1.55 29.53
CA GLY A 28 -26.29 0.79 29.10
C GLY A 28 -25.76 1.18 27.73
N SER A 29 -24.48 0.87 27.51
CA SER A 29 -23.81 0.83 26.20
C SER A 29 -23.54 2.17 25.49
N SER A 30 -22.40 2.78 25.83
CA SER A 30 -21.58 3.57 24.87
C SER A 30 -20.87 2.70 23.83
N THR A 31 -20.88 1.37 24.01
CA THR A 31 -20.24 0.37 23.15
C THR A 31 -21.00 0.11 21.85
N SER A 32 -22.33 0.03 21.86
CA SER A 32 -23.16 -0.22 20.67
C SER A 32 -22.98 0.88 19.61
N GLY A 33 -23.07 2.16 19.99
CA GLY A 33 -22.87 3.26 19.05
C GLY A 33 -21.46 3.29 18.45
N ARG A 34 -20.44 2.86 19.21
CA ARG A 34 -19.07 2.73 18.70
C ARG A 34 -18.92 1.55 17.73
N LEU A 35 -19.53 0.40 18.04
CA LEU A 35 -19.52 -0.77 17.15
C LEU A 35 -20.28 -0.49 15.84
N GLU A 36 -21.39 0.23 15.92
CA GLU A 36 -22.19 0.65 14.77
C GLU A 36 -21.47 1.67 13.88
N ALA A 37 -20.71 2.60 14.47
CA ALA A 37 -19.83 3.51 13.72
C ALA A 37 -18.68 2.77 13.02
N LEU A 38 -18.01 1.82 13.72
CA LEU A 38 -16.94 1.00 13.13
C LEU A 38 -17.46 0.10 11.99
N ALA A 39 -18.69 -0.41 12.10
CA ALA A 39 -19.32 -1.23 11.06
C ALA A 39 -19.71 -0.44 9.78
N GLN A 40 -19.72 0.90 9.84
CA GLN A 40 -20.00 1.79 8.71
C GLN A 40 -18.74 2.48 8.17
N GLN A 41 -17.59 2.28 8.81
CA GLN A 41 -16.31 2.82 8.37
C GLN A 41 -15.84 2.12 7.09
N ASP A 42 -15.14 2.85 6.21
CA ASP A 42 -14.48 2.20 5.08
C ASP A 42 -13.43 1.20 5.57
N PRO A 43 -13.36 -0.03 5.02
CA PRO A 43 -12.45 -1.07 5.50
C PRO A 43 -10.99 -0.63 5.56
N ILE A 44 -10.52 0.18 4.62
CA ILE A 44 -9.12 0.62 4.58
C ILE A 44 -8.84 1.68 5.65
N ASP A 45 -9.78 2.57 5.95
CA ASP A 45 -9.61 3.51 7.09
C ASP A 45 -9.60 2.76 8.43
N PHE A 46 -10.48 1.77 8.58
CA PHE A 46 -10.50 0.90 9.77
C PHE A 46 -9.18 0.13 9.91
N GLU A 47 -8.69 -0.49 8.84
CA GLU A 47 -7.40 -1.19 8.84
C GLU A 47 -6.24 -0.26 9.19
N ILE A 48 -6.20 0.94 8.60
CA ILE A 48 -5.17 1.94 8.91
C ILE A 48 -5.16 2.26 10.40
N GLU A 49 -6.31 2.57 11.00
CA GLU A 49 -6.41 2.85 12.44
C GLU A 49 -6.03 1.65 13.30
N PHE A 50 -6.45 0.45 12.90
CA PHE A 50 -6.15 -0.79 13.62
C PHE A 50 -4.64 -1.09 13.60
N TYR A 51 -4.00 -1.02 12.44
CA TYR A 51 -2.57 -1.26 12.27
C TYR A 51 -1.72 -0.13 12.86
N GLU A 52 -2.14 1.15 12.80
CA GLU A 52 -1.50 2.26 13.52
C GLU A 52 -1.47 2.00 15.04
N ARG A 53 -2.46 1.30 15.60
CA ARG A 53 -2.50 0.93 17.03
C ARG A 53 -1.69 -0.34 17.31
N LEU A 54 -1.71 -1.32 16.42
CA LEU A 54 -0.93 -2.55 16.54
C LEU A 54 0.59 -2.29 16.46
N LEU A 55 1.03 -1.47 15.50
CA LEU A 55 2.44 -1.12 15.29
C LEU A 55 3.02 -0.25 16.42
N LYS A 56 2.18 0.45 17.21
CA LYS A 56 2.63 1.12 18.45
C LYS A 56 3.05 0.13 19.54
N ALA A 57 2.51 -1.09 19.53
CA ALA A 57 2.90 -2.16 20.46
C ALA A 57 3.95 -3.11 19.85
N LEU A 58 3.89 -3.33 18.52
CA LEU A 58 4.75 -4.24 17.77
C LEU A 58 5.36 -3.51 16.55
N PRO A 59 6.33 -2.60 16.75
CA PRO A 59 6.82 -1.71 15.68
C PRO A 59 7.50 -2.42 14.52
N ASP A 60 7.98 -3.65 14.74
CA ASP A 60 8.77 -4.43 13.77
C ASP A 60 7.99 -5.62 13.18
N PHE A 61 6.66 -5.59 13.28
CA PHE A 61 5.79 -6.60 12.65
C PHE A 61 5.76 -6.39 11.13
N VAL A 62 6.76 -6.95 10.44
CA VAL A 62 7.03 -6.76 9.00
C VAL A 62 5.79 -6.99 8.12
N GLU A 63 5.03 -8.04 8.39
CA GLU A 63 3.82 -8.40 7.63
C GLU A 63 2.76 -7.30 7.72
N VAL A 64 2.57 -6.70 8.91
CA VAL A 64 1.64 -5.58 9.13
C VAL A 64 2.19 -4.29 8.53
N LEU A 65 3.50 -4.04 8.63
CA LEU A 65 4.14 -2.89 7.97
C LEU A 65 3.94 -2.95 6.44
N GLN A 66 4.03 -4.12 5.82
CA GLN A 66 3.80 -4.28 4.38
C GLN A 66 2.36 -3.92 3.98
N VAL A 67 1.35 -4.42 4.72
CA VAL A 67 -0.06 -4.07 4.48
C VAL A 67 -0.31 -2.58 4.73
N GLN A 68 0.26 -2.02 5.80
CA GLN A 68 0.06 -0.61 6.15
C GLN A 68 0.66 0.35 5.12
N SER A 69 1.82 0.02 4.52
CA SER A 69 2.38 0.81 3.42
C SER A 69 1.43 0.85 2.21
N GLU A 70 0.82 -0.28 1.86
CA GLU A 70 -0.14 -0.38 0.75
C GLU A 70 -1.43 0.40 1.07
N ASN A 71 -1.96 0.28 2.29
CA ASN A 71 -3.14 1.04 2.71
C ASN A 71 -2.89 2.56 2.65
N TYR A 72 -1.72 3.04 3.08
CA TYR A 72 -1.33 4.44 2.90
C TYR A 72 -1.13 4.84 1.43
N ARG A 73 -0.70 3.91 0.55
CA ARG A 73 -0.62 4.15 -0.91
C ARG A 73 -2.01 4.33 -1.50
N ILE A 74 -2.95 3.44 -1.18
CA ILE A 74 -4.34 3.49 -1.66
C ILE A 74 -5.04 4.77 -1.19
N ARG A 75 -4.83 5.18 0.06
CA ARG A 75 -5.38 6.45 0.60
C ARG A 75 -4.58 7.70 0.27
N ASN A 76 -3.57 7.60 -0.60
CA ASN A 76 -2.67 8.69 -1.00
C ASN A 76 -2.01 9.43 0.19
N ARG A 77 -1.87 8.76 1.35
CA ARG A 77 -1.18 9.24 2.56
C ARG A 77 0.34 9.04 2.41
N GLN A 78 0.91 9.63 1.38
CA GLN A 78 2.28 9.33 0.93
C GLN A 78 3.38 9.61 1.98
N GLN A 79 3.20 10.62 2.83
CA GLN A 79 4.15 10.92 3.91
C GLN A 79 4.14 9.85 5.02
N ASP A 80 2.96 9.35 5.39
CA ASP A 80 2.84 8.29 6.39
C ASP A 80 3.37 6.95 5.83
N GLY A 81 3.08 6.68 4.55
CA GLY A 81 3.65 5.57 3.80
C GLY A 81 5.18 5.56 3.78
N LEU A 82 5.81 6.73 3.60
CA LEU A 82 7.27 6.86 3.60
C LEU A 82 7.91 6.42 4.93
N ALA A 83 7.30 6.73 6.07
CA ALA A 83 7.81 6.29 7.38
C ALA A 83 7.79 4.76 7.51
N VAL A 84 6.73 4.11 7.00
CA VAL A 84 6.60 2.65 6.98
C VAL A 84 7.58 2.01 6.00
N ASP A 85 7.72 2.55 4.79
CA ASP A 85 8.64 2.04 3.77
C ASP A 85 10.11 2.16 4.21
N LEU A 86 10.47 3.22 4.93
CA LEU A 86 11.78 3.36 5.57
C LEU A 86 12.02 2.27 6.61
N ARG A 87 11.05 2.02 7.52
CA ARG A 87 11.19 0.96 8.53
C ARG A 87 11.29 -0.43 7.91
N LEU A 88 10.53 -0.69 6.84
CA LEU A 88 10.67 -1.93 6.06
C LEU A 88 12.07 -2.07 5.46
N ALA A 89 12.64 -1.00 4.90
CA ALA A 89 13.99 -1.03 4.32
C ALA A 89 15.09 -1.24 5.37
N GLU A 90 14.91 -0.75 6.61
CA GLU A 90 15.78 -1.05 7.75
C GLU A 90 15.70 -2.53 8.18
N LEU A 91 14.49 -3.08 8.28
CA LEU A 91 14.25 -4.47 8.71
C LEU A 91 14.60 -5.50 7.62
N ARG A 92 14.50 -5.12 6.34
CA ARG A 92 14.77 -5.98 5.17
C ARG A 92 15.78 -5.32 4.21
N PRO A 93 17.03 -5.04 4.64
CA PRO A 93 18.00 -4.22 3.89
C PRO A 93 18.58 -4.89 2.63
N ARG A 94 18.18 -6.14 2.35
CA ARG A 94 18.56 -6.94 1.19
C ARG A 94 17.37 -7.37 0.32
N ASP A 95 16.14 -6.97 0.64
CA ASP A 95 14.97 -7.32 -0.18
C ASP A 95 14.81 -6.32 -1.34
N PRO A 96 15.02 -6.74 -2.60
CA PRO A 96 14.90 -5.84 -3.75
C PRO A 96 13.50 -5.24 -3.93
N ARG A 97 12.43 -5.92 -3.47
CA ARG A 97 11.05 -5.43 -3.61
C ARG A 97 10.75 -4.30 -2.63
N ILE A 98 11.26 -4.40 -1.40
CA ILE A 98 11.14 -3.32 -0.40
C ILE A 98 11.85 -2.05 -0.89
N HIS A 99 13.08 -2.18 -1.41
CA HIS A 99 13.79 -1.03 -1.98
C HIS A 99 13.07 -0.48 -3.22
N TYR A 100 12.49 -1.33 -4.09
CA TYR A 100 11.71 -0.85 -5.22
C TYR A 100 10.47 -0.05 -4.79
N ASN A 101 9.69 -0.55 -3.83
CA ASN A 101 8.50 0.14 -3.32
C ASN A 101 8.85 1.48 -2.65
N LEU A 102 9.91 1.53 -1.83
CA LEU A 102 10.42 2.77 -1.25
C LEU A 102 10.88 3.77 -2.34
N ALA A 103 11.47 3.29 -3.44
CA ALA A 103 11.84 4.13 -4.57
C ALA A 103 10.59 4.72 -5.29
N CYS A 104 9.53 3.93 -5.44
CA CYS A 104 8.24 4.39 -5.96
C CYS A 104 7.59 5.44 -5.03
N ARG A 105 7.64 5.23 -3.71
CA ARG A 105 7.17 6.22 -2.72
C ARG A 105 7.90 7.55 -2.85
N TYR A 106 9.22 7.53 -3.00
CA TYR A 106 10.00 8.75 -3.25
C TYR A 106 9.63 9.41 -4.58
N ALA A 107 9.35 8.63 -5.63
CA ALA A 107 8.89 9.16 -6.92
C ALA A 107 7.52 9.86 -6.81
N LEU A 108 6.55 9.24 -6.12
CA LEU A 108 5.25 9.86 -5.80
C LEU A 108 5.39 11.16 -5.01
N LEU A 109 6.31 11.21 -4.05
CA LEU A 109 6.64 12.41 -3.26
C LEU A 109 7.52 13.45 -4.01
N ARG A 110 7.80 13.25 -5.31
CA ARG A 110 8.69 14.10 -6.14
C ARG A 110 10.12 14.24 -5.59
N GLN A 111 10.56 13.30 -4.75
CA GLN A 111 11.91 13.25 -4.19
C GLN A 111 12.85 12.53 -5.17
N THR A 112 13.07 13.14 -6.34
CA THR A 112 13.80 12.56 -7.49
C THR A 112 15.13 11.93 -7.13
N GLU A 113 15.96 12.62 -6.34
CA GLU A 113 17.31 12.14 -6.01
C GLU A 113 17.28 10.89 -5.12
N GLN A 114 16.35 10.84 -4.17
CA GLN A 114 16.07 9.68 -3.33
C GLN A 114 15.53 8.53 -4.19
N ALA A 115 14.52 8.80 -5.03
CA ALA A 115 13.90 7.79 -5.90
C ALA A 115 14.92 7.10 -6.80
N LEU A 116 15.80 7.85 -7.49
CA LEU A 116 16.81 7.29 -8.38
C LEU A 116 17.90 6.49 -7.64
N ARG A 117 18.34 6.95 -6.46
CA ARG A 117 19.32 6.21 -5.64
C ARG A 117 18.72 4.90 -5.10
N THR A 118 17.49 4.95 -4.59
CA THR A 118 16.83 3.77 -4.03
C THR A 118 16.40 2.79 -5.11
N LEU A 119 16.03 3.26 -6.31
CA LEU A 119 15.78 2.39 -7.46
C LEU A 119 17.07 1.66 -7.90
N ARG A 120 18.20 2.38 -7.97
CA ARG A 120 19.50 1.75 -8.21
C ARG A 120 19.77 0.66 -7.16
N ARG A 121 19.52 0.94 -5.89
CA ARG A 121 19.69 -0.04 -4.81
C ARG A 121 18.81 -1.29 -4.99
N ALA A 122 17.56 -1.13 -5.40
CA ALA A 122 16.66 -2.24 -5.72
C ALA A 122 17.22 -3.11 -6.86
N LEU A 123 17.74 -2.47 -7.92
CA LEU A 123 18.35 -3.15 -9.06
C LEU A 123 19.67 -3.86 -8.70
N GLU A 124 20.52 -3.26 -7.87
CA GLU A 124 21.72 -3.90 -7.30
C GLU A 124 21.37 -5.14 -6.45
N LEU A 125 20.25 -5.09 -5.72
CA LEU A 125 19.73 -6.20 -4.92
C LEU A 125 18.99 -7.27 -5.73
N GLY A 126 18.87 -7.13 -7.05
CA GLY A 126 18.27 -8.13 -7.93
C GLY A 126 16.81 -7.90 -8.32
N TYR A 127 16.27 -6.68 -8.18
CA TYR A 127 14.98 -6.35 -8.81
C TYR A 127 15.11 -6.44 -10.34
N ARG A 128 14.28 -7.26 -11.00
CA ARG A 128 14.38 -7.52 -12.45
C ARG A 128 13.05 -7.41 -13.21
N ASP A 129 11.96 -7.00 -12.55
CA ASP A 129 10.68 -6.78 -13.24
C ASP A 129 10.67 -5.42 -13.96
N PHE A 130 11.45 -5.35 -15.04
CA PHE A 130 11.52 -4.17 -15.88
C PHE A 130 10.23 -3.92 -16.65
N GLN A 131 9.40 -4.94 -16.86
CA GLN A 131 8.10 -4.79 -17.52
C GLN A 131 7.15 -4.00 -16.62
N TYR A 132 7.06 -4.37 -15.34
CA TYR A 132 6.29 -3.62 -14.35
C TYR A 132 6.82 -2.19 -14.22
N LEU A 133 8.13 -2.00 -14.02
CA LEU A 133 8.78 -0.69 -13.89
C LEU A 133 8.49 0.26 -15.08
N GLU A 134 8.47 -0.25 -16.31
CA GLU A 134 8.16 0.54 -17.50
C GLU A 134 6.68 0.92 -17.64
N GLN A 135 5.77 0.24 -16.92
CA GLN A 135 4.33 0.50 -16.92
C GLN A 135 3.85 1.24 -15.66
N ASP A 136 4.58 1.12 -14.56
CA ASP A 136 4.28 1.70 -13.25
C ASP A 136 4.32 3.24 -13.30
N ARG A 137 3.16 3.86 -13.07
CA ARG A 137 2.90 5.29 -13.26
C ARG A 137 3.64 6.19 -12.27
N ASP A 138 4.12 5.65 -11.15
CA ASP A 138 4.90 6.41 -10.16
C ASP A 138 6.14 7.05 -10.82
N TRP A 139 6.68 6.38 -11.84
CA TRP A 139 7.84 6.80 -12.63
C TRP A 139 7.54 7.77 -13.78
N ASP A 140 6.27 8.08 -14.10
CA ASP A 140 5.91 8.79 -15.35
C ASP A 140 6.65 10.11 -15.57
N HIS A 141 6.81 10.89 -14.49
CA HIS A 141 7.57 12.15 -14.51
C HIS A 141 9.09 11.97 -14.67
N LEU A 142 9.64 10.82 -14.27
CA LEU A 142 11.07 10.48 -14.35
C LEU A 142 11.43 9.73 -15.64
N ARG A 143 10.47 9.22 -16.43
CA ARG A 143 10.74 8.57 -17.74
C ARG A 143 11.49 9.46 -18.74
N ARG A 144 11.49 10.78 -18.53
CA ARG A 144 12.25 11.76 -19.34
C ARG A 144 13.60 12.15 -18.73
N ASP A 145 13.88 11.82 -17.47
CA ASP A 145 15.18 12.07 -16.83
C ASP A 145 16.25 11.18 -17.50
N PRO A 146 17.35 11.75 -18.03
CA PRO A 146 18.44 10.97 -18.62
C PRO A 146 19.03 9.91 -17.69
N ARG A 147 19.06 10.18 -16.38
CA ARG A 147 19.63 9.31 -15.34
C ARG A 147 18.76 8.07 -15.11
N PHE A 148 17.44 8.24 -15.11
CA PHE A 148 16.49 7.12 -15.09
C PHE A 148 16.70 6.21 -16.32
N ARG A 149 16.74 6.81 -17.52
CA ARG A 149 16.99 6.07 -18.78
C ARG A 149 18.35 5.40 -18.84
N GLN A 150 19.37 5.98 -18.22
CA GLN A 150 20.70 5.38 -18.11
C GLN A 150 20.65 4.17 -17.17
N LEU A 151 20.05 4.32 -15.98
CA LEU A 151 19.90 3.27 -14.98
C LEU A 151 19.18 2.04 -15.53
N ILE A 152 18.06 2.22 -16.24
CA ILE A 152 17.32 1.07 -16.81
C ILE A 152 18.10 0.37 -17.93
N ARG A 153 18.84 1.12 -18.76
CA ARG A 153 19.70 0.51 -19.80
C ARG A 153 20.84 -0.30 -19.19
N GLU A 154 21.52 0.27 -18.19
CA GLU A 154 22.63 -0.34 -17.46
C GLU A 154 22.24 -1.72 -16.89
N PHE A 155 21.18 -1.78 -16.09
CA PHE A 155 20.76 -3.03 -15.46
C PHE A 155 20.03 -4.01 -16.39
N ARG A 156 19.50 -3.56 -17.55
CA ARG A 156 19.03 -4.48 -18.60
C ARG A 156 20.18 -5.19 -19.31
N SER A 157 21.27 -4.49 -19.61
CA SER A 157 22.45 -5.11 -20.24
C SER A 157 23.22 -6.07 -19.31
N GLN A 158 23.04 -5.97 -17.99
CA GLN A 158 23.65 -6.85 -16.98
C GLN A 158 22.76 -8.07 -16.62
N GLY A 159 21.61 -8.23 -17.29
CA GLY A 159 20.63 -9.28 -17.04
C GLY A 159 20.62 -10.42 -18.06
N GLN A 160 21.69 -10.55 -18.86
CA GLN A 160 21.94 -11.65 -19.81
C GLN A 160 23.13 -12.48 -19.34
#